data_AF-A0A962RPE2-F1
#
_entry.id   AF-A0A962RPE2-F1
#
_cell.length_a   1.000
_cell.length_b   1.000
_cell.length_c   1.000
_cell.angle_alpha   90.00
_cell.angle_beta   90.00
_cell.angle_gamma   90.00
#
_symmetry.space_group_name_H-M   'P 1'
#
loop_
_entity.id
_entity.type
_entity.pdbx_description
1 polymer ?
#
loop_
_entity_poly.entity_id
_entity_poly.type
_entity_poly.pdbx_seq_one_letter_code
_entity_poly.pdbx_strand_id
1 'polypeptide(L)'
;MPRVLITAFAMLVGLASLGGASIAHAREGEWISTRSGTLLVTAADTRGECRVELAGRTVKRFDCSFAYAPSVLGHMPPGSAGPDEIVVLQESPMGNACNGGPLHVLAIDGKGGTRWASPIDFCGGADPRVNSDGQAVHIVLPASGELPAEHWVYADGMLREQVAETVSIAGVSKWSVARIIALNAGDSGCYVTLENARGRTAEELGDFELCEQHALLGKQARLRYTVTQVLSARCQGNMDCPYRDEVVIIERAVPLAGHG
;
A
#
# COMPACT_ATOMS: atom_id res chain seq x y z
N MET A 1 16.10 -64.50 -41.60
CA MET A 1 15.27 -64.27 -40.41
C MET A 1 16.21 -64.00 -39.24
N PRO A 2 16.33 -62.74 -38.82
CA PRO A 2 15.95 -62.41 -37.44
C PRO A 2 15.32 -61.01 -37.24
N ARG A 3 14.37 -61.00 -36.30
CA ARG A 3 14.01 -60.00 -35.28
C ARG A 3 14.11 -58.49 -35.59
N VAL A 4 12.92 -57.91 -35.72
CA VAL A 4 12.55 -56.52 -35.47
C VAL A 4 13.00 -56.06 -34.08
N LEU A 5 13.67 -54.91 -33.99
CA LEU A 5 13.91 -54.19 -32.75
C LEU A 5 13.16 -52.85 -32.83
N ILE A 6 12.10 -52.72 -32.03
CA ILE A 6 11.28 -51.51 -31.89
C ILE A 6 12.04 -50.55 -30.97
N THR A 7 12.45 -49.38 -31.49
CA THR A 7 13.04 -48.31 -30.70
C THR A 7 11.91 -47.43 -30.16
N ALA A 8 11.65 -47.52 -28.85
CA ALA A 8 10.73 -46.63 -28.16
C ALA A 8 11.42 -45.29 -27.87
N PHE A 9 10.96 -44.21 -28.49
CA PHE A 9 11.30 -42.85 -28.14
C PHE A 9 10.48 -42.44 -26.90
N ALA A 10 11.11 -42.41 -25.73
CA ALA A 10 10.54 -41.77 -24.56
C ALA A 10 10.81 -40.26 -24.63
N MET A 11 9.80 -39.48 -25.04
CA MET A 11 9.78 -38.03 -24.84
C MET A 11 9.66 -37.76 -23.34
N LEU A 12 10.74 -37.24 -22.72
CA LEU A 12 10.65 -36.54 -21.45
C LEU A 12 9.91 -35.22 -21.68
N VAL A 13 8.63 -35.19 -21.34
CA VAL A 13 7.90 -33.93 -21.11
C VAL A 13 8.31 -33.44 -19.74
N GLY A 14 9.25 -32.50 -19.71
CA GLY A 14 9.51 -31.69 -18.52
C GLY A 14 8.30 -30.81 -18.27
N LEU A 15 7.45 -31.19 -17.32
CA LEU A 15 6.54 -30.24 -16.69
C LEU A 15 7.39 -29.26 -15.88
N ALA A 16 7.63 -28.08 -16.46
CA ALA A 16 8.00 -26.90 -15.72
C ALA A 16 6.85 -26.62 -14.74
N SER A 17 7.08 -26.91 -13.46
CA SER A 17 6.22 -26.44 -12.38
C SER A 17 6.31 -24.91 -12.37
N LEU A 18 5.27 -24.26 -12.90
CA LEU A 18 5.00 -22.86 -12.61
C LEU A 18 4.90 -22.72 -11.09
N GLY A 19 5.89 -22.04 -10.51
CA GLY A 19 5.90 -21.67 -9.10
C GLY A 19 4.76 -20.70 -8.81
N GLY A 20 3.57 -21.24 -8.57
CA GLY A 20 2.52 -20.53 -7.87
C GLY A 20 2.98 -20.32 -6.45
N ALA A 21 3.21 -19.06 -6.06
CA ALA A 21 3.31 -18.70 -4.66
C ALA A 21 1.98 -19.08 -4.01
N SER A 22 1.99 -20.18 -3.26
CA SER A 22 0.84 -20.60 -2.47
C SER A 22 0.69 -19.60 -1.34
N ILE A 23 -0.47 -18.95 -1.26
CA ILE A 23 -0.82 -18.09 -0.13
C ILE A 23 -1.11 -19.00 1.05
N ALA A 24 -0.09 -19.31 1.84
CA ALA A 24 -0.27 -19.95 3.14
C ALA A 24 -0.68 -18.87 4.14
N HIS A 25 -1.88 -18.98 4.70
CA HIS A 25 -2.27 -18.17 5.85
C HIS A 25 -1.50 -18.71 7.05
N ALA A 26 -0.52 -17.95 7.50
CA ALA A 26 0.22 -18.18 8.72
C ALA A 26 -0.73 -18.34 9.92
N ARG A 27 -0.64 -19.47 10.62
CA ARG A 27 -1.28 -19.68 11.93
C ARG A 27 -0.23 -19.54 13.03
N GLU A 28 -0.67 -19.25 14.24
CA GLU A 28 0.14 -19.21 15.46
C GLU A 28 1.21 -20.32 15.50
N GLY A 29 2.48 -19.95 15.71
CA GLY A 29 3.62 -20.88 15.69
C GLY A 29 4.25 -21.11 14.32
N GLU A 30 3.96 -20.28 13.31
CA GLU A 30 4.65 -20.36 12.02
C GLU A 30 6.15 -20.01 12.15
N TRP A 31 6.98 -20.93 11.67
CA TRP A 31 8.42 -20.74 11.55
C TRP A 31 8.82 -20.60 10.09
N ILE A 32 9.72 -19.67 9.84
CA ILE A 32 10.30 -19.43 8.52
C ILE A 32 11.80 -19.70 8.62
N SER A 33 12.30 -20.52 7.70
CA SER A 33 13.75 -20.69 7.56
C SER A 33 14.31 -19.50 6.79
N THR A 34 15.21 -18.76 7.43
CA THR A 34 15.98 -17.65 6.82
C THR A 34 17.45 -18.06 6.73
N ARG A 35 18.27 -17.37 5.93
CA ARG A 35 19.73 -17.59 5.91
C ARG A 35 20.39 -17.35 7.26
N SER A 36 19.79 -16.49 8.08
CA SER A 36 20.31 -16.07 9.37
C SER A 36 19.70 -16.84 10.55
N GLY A 37 18.96 -17.92 10.28
CA GLY A 37 18.35 -18.81 11.27
C GLY A 37 16.82 -18.89 11.15
N THR A 38 16.18 -19.50 12.13
CA THR A 38 14.72 -19.60 12.16
C THR A 38 14.11 -18.27 12.62
N LEU A 39 13.20 -17.72 11.81
CA LEU A 39 12.29 -16.67 12.23
C LEU A 39 11.02 -17.34 12.81
N LEU A 40 10.60 -16.93 14.00
CA LEU A 40 9.42 -17.45 14.69
C LEU A 40 8.55 -16.29 15.15
N VAL A 41 7.25 -16.35 14.86
CA VAL A 41 6.25 -15.49 15.50
C VAL A 41 5.58 -16.26 16.63
N THR A 42 5.75 -15.78 17.86
CA THR A 42 5.22 -16.45 19.05
C THR A 42 3.77 -16.06 19.30
N ALA A 43 3.03 -16.98 19.93
CA ALA A 43 1.81 -16.70 20.67
C ALA A 43 1.99 -15.55 21.69
N ALA A 44 0.87 -14.97 22.12
CA ALA A 44 0.85 -14.03 23.23
C ALA A 44 1.27 -14.73 24.54
N ASP A 45 2.20 -14.12 25.29
CA ASP A 45 2.57 -14.60 26.61
C ASP A 45 1.52 -14.20 27.68
N THR A 46 1.78 -14.53 28.95
CA THR A 46 0.87 -14.19 30.06
C THR A 46 0.69 -12.69 30.30
N ARG A 47 1.50 -11.85 29.66
CA ARG A 47 1.40 -10.38 29.68
C ARG A 47 0.75 -9.83 28.41
N GLY A 48 0.27 -10.70 27.52
CA GLY A 48 -0.30 -10.31 26.25
C GLY A 48 0.76 -9.92 25.20
N GLU A 49 2.04 -10.27 25.38
CA GLU A 49 3.09 -9.88 24.42
C GLU A 49 3.35 -11.00 23.40
N CYS A 50 3.25 -10.68 22.10
CA CYS A 50 3.80 -11.54 21.04
C CYS A 50 5.21 -11.10 20.67
N ARG A 51 6.04 -12.05 20.23
CA ARG A 51 7.42 -11.79 19.81
C ARG A 51 7.68 -12.30 18.41
N VAL A 52 8.47 -11.54 17.67
CA VAL A 52 9.17 -12.04 16.49
C VAL A 52 10.60 -12.33 16.92
N GLU A 53 11.03 -13.57 16.75
CA GLU A 53 12.35 -14.05 17.14
C GLU A 53 13.12 -14.51 15.92
N LEU A 54 14.39 -14.14 15.83
CA LEU A 54 15.32 -14.61 14.81
C LEU A 54 16.46 -15.36 15.49
N ALA A 55 16.65 -16.64 15.15
CA ALA A 55 17.62 -17.51 15.79
C ALA A 55 17.51 -17.51 17.34
N GLY A 56 16.27 -17.49 17.85
CA GLY A 56 15.97 -17.46 19.29
C GLY A 56 16.17 -16.10 19.99
N ARG A 57 16.54 -15.05 19.24
CA ARG A 57 16.65 -13.67 19.77
C ARG A 57 15.42 -12.87 19.37
N THR A 58 14.75 -12.25 20.33
CA THR A 58 13.65 -11.32 20.04
C THR A 58 14.14 -10.12 19.22
N VAL A 59 13.52 -9.88 18.07
CA VAL A 59 13.80 -8.74 17.17
C VAL A 59 12.66 -7.73 17.10
N LYS A 60 11.45 -8.10 17.55
CA LYS A 60 10.30 -7.20 17.73
C LYS A 60 9.32 -7.77 18.74
N ARG A 61 8.62 -6.87 19.43
CA ARG A 61 7.50 -7.17 20.34
C ARG A 61 6.25 -6.47 19.83
N PHE A 62 5.12 -7.14 19.98
CA PHE A 62 3.78 -6.65 19.66
C PHE A 62 2.90 -6.76 20.90
N ASP A 63 1.99 -5.80 21.09
CA ASP A 63 0.93 -5.90 22.09
C ASP A 63 -0.21 -6.73 21.50
N CYS A 64 -0.33 -7.95 21.97
CA CYS A 64 -1.35 -8.93 21.61
C CYS A 64 -2.38 -9.14 22.72
N SER A 65 -2.51 -8.22 23.68
CA SER A 65 -3.51 -8.33 24.75
C SER A 65 -4.93 -8.45 24.20
N PHE A 66 -5.18 -7.84 23.04
CA PHE A 66 -6.44 -7.87 22.31
C PHE A 66 -6.22 -8.15 20.81
N ALA A 67 -5.18 -8.91 20.47
CA ALA A 67 -4.86 -9.27 19.09
C ALA A 67 -4.34 -10.72 19.02
N TYR A 68 -4.52 -11.36 17.87
CA TYR A 68 -3.80 -12.60 17.57
C TYR A 68 -2.33 -12.30 17.24
N ALA A 69 -1.49 -13.33 17.32
CA ALA A 69 -0.12 -13.23 16.85
C ALA A 69 -0.09 -12.76 15.37
N PRO A 70 0.86 -11.87 14.99
CA PRO A 70 0.96 -11.43 13.61
C PRO A 70 1.13 -12.60 12.63
N SER A 71 0.48 -12.51 11.48
CA SER A 71 0.62 -13.46 10.39
C SER A 71 1.76 -13.04 9.46
N VAL A 72 2.49 -13.99 8.88
CA VAL A 72 3.41 -13.68 7.79
C VAL A 72 2.64 -13.72 6.47
N LEU A 73 2.68 -12.61 5.75
CA LEU A 73 2.06 -12.48 4.43
C LEU A 73 3.00 -12.84 3.29
N GLY A 74 4.30 -12.69 3.49
CA GLY A 74 5.31 -12.99 2.48
C GLY A 74 6.70 -13.11 3.05
N HIS A 75 7.48 -14.01 2.45
CA HIS A 75 8.91 -14.17 2.70
C HIS A 75 9.64 -14.21 1.37
N MET A 76 10.53 -13.23 1.17
CA MET A 76 11.24 -13.04 -0.07
C MET A 76 12.74 -13.26 0.15
N PRO A 77 13.37 -14.09 -0.70
CA PRO A 77 14.78 -14.39 -0.58
C PRO A 77 15.64 -13.16 -0.90
N PRO A 78 16.95 -13.26 -0.66
CA PRO A 78 17.90 -12.23 -1.04
C PRO A 78 17.89 -12.02 -2.55
N GLY A 79 18.07 -10.78 -2.97
CA GLY A 79 17.96 -10.38 -4.37
C GLY A 79 16.56 -9.92 -4.77
N SER A 80 15.52 -10.13 -3.95
CA SER A 80 14.17 -9.65 -4.24
C SER A 80 14.00 -8.13 -4.09
N ALA A 81 14.77 -7.49 -3.20
CA ALA A 81 14.77 -6.04 -3.00
C ALA A 81 16.12 -5.55 -2.46
N GLY A 82 17.21 -6.08 -3.03
CA GLY A 82 18.57 -5.89 -2.54
C GLY A 82 19.14 -7.12 -1.82
N PRO A 83 20.22 -6.97 -1.03
CA PRO A 83 20.97 -8.10 -0.48
C PRO A 83 20.31 -8.81 0.71
N ASP A 84 19.30 -8.19 1.30
CA ASP A 84 18.61 -8.65 2.51
C ASP A 84 17.44 -9.59 2.15
N GLU A 85 17.10 -10.49 3.07
CA GLU A 85 15.84 -11.23 3.04
C GLU A 85 14.71 -10.35 3.59
N ILE A 86 13.54 -10.39 2.97
CA ILE A 86 12.41 -9.53 3.36
C ILE A 86 11.26 -10.38 3.85
N VAL A 87 10.71 -10.02 5.01
CA VAL A 87 9.51 -10.65 5.59
C VAL A 87 8.46 -9.58 5.82
N VAL A 88 7.24 -9.84 5.35
CA VAL A 88 6.09 -8.96 5.54
C VAL A 88 5.14 -9.61 6.52
N LEU A 89 4.84 -8.92 7.62
CA LEU A 89 3.94 -9.38 8.67
C LEU A 89 2.70 -8.49 8.74
N GLN A 90 1.57 -9.04 9.15
CA GLN A 90 0.34 -8.30 9.41
C GLN A 90 -0.14 -8.57 10.82
N GLU A 91 -0.41 -7.50 11.58
CA GLU A 91 -1.10 -7.62 12.87
C GLU A 91 -2.57 -8.00 12.65
N SER A 92 -3.13 -8.79 13.57
CA SER A 92 -4.52 -9.25 13.49
C SER A 92 -5.27 -8.93 14.80
N PRO A 93 -5.73 -7.69 15.00
CA PRO A 93 -6.48 -7.31 16.19
C PRO A 93 -7.79 -8.10 16.31
N MET A 94 -8.21 -8.39 17.54
CA MET A 94 -9.46 -9.10 17.83
C MET A 94 -10.63 -8.12 17.91
N GLY A 95 -11.74 -8.40 17.21
CA GLY A 95 -13.01 -7.70 17.40
C GLY A 95 -12.99 -6.22 17.00
N ASN A 96 -12.06 -5.79 16.15
CA ASN A 96 -12.06 -4.46 15.59
C ASN A 96 -13.06 -4.36 14.42
N ALA A 97 -13.49 -3.13 14.09
CA ALA A 97 -14.36 -2.87 12.93
C ALA A 97 -13.69 -3.20 11.58
N CYS A 98 -12.40 -3.48 11.60
CA CYS A 98 -11.52 -3.67 10.47
C CYS A 98 -10.94 -5.08 10.52
N ASN A 99 -11.28 -5.99 9.60
CA ASN A 99 -10.70 -7.35 9.59
C ASN A 99 -9.21 -7.38 9.14
N GLY A 100 -8.39 -6.45 9.63
CA GLY A 100 -6.96 -6.31 9.37
C GLY A 100 -6.32 -5.33 10.37
N GLY A 101 -5.01 -5.44 10.54
CA GLY A 101 -4.18 -4.48 11.27
C GLY A 101 -2.93 -4.09 10.49
N PRO A 102 -2.06 -3.24 11.08
CA PRO A 102 -0.89 -2.70 10.42
C PRO A 102 0.02 -3.77 9.81
N LEU A 103 0.60 -3.46 8.65
CA LEU A 103 1.62 -4.29 8.01
C LEU A 103 3.02 -3.81 8.38
N HIS A 104 3.93 -4.75 8.60
CA HIS A 104 5.32 -4.50 8.95
C HIS A 104 6.25 -5.14 7.94
N VAL A 105 7.29 -4.42 7.52
CA VAL A 105 8.34 -4.95 6.66
C VAL A 105 9.63 -5.10 7.46
N LEU A 106 10.10 -6.33 7.59
CA LEU A 106 11.36 -6.71 8.23
C LEU A 106 12.38 -7.08 7.15
N ALA A 107 13.52 -6.39 7.13
CA ALA A 107 14.70 -6.79 6.37
C ALA A 107 15.71 -7.49 7.28
N ILE A 108 16.24 -8.61 6.83
CA ILE A 108 17.22 -9.44 7.53
C ILE A 108 18.49 -9.53 6.67
N ASP A 109 19.60 -9.01 7.18
CA ASP A 109 20.89 -9.11 6.50
C ASP A 109 21.49 -10.53 6.62
N GLY A 110 22.51 -10.83 5.81
CA GLY A 110 23.16 -12.14 5.82
C GLY A 110 23.94 -12.50 7.10
N LYS A 111 23.98 -11.61 8.09
CA LYS A 111 24.59 -11.82 9.41
C LYS A 111 23.56 -11.84 10.55
N GLY A 112 22.27 -11.72 10.24
CA GLY A 112 21.17 -11.70 11.20
C GLY A 112 20.89 -10.33 11.82
N GLY A 113 21.46 -9.25 11.26
CA GLY A 113 21.02 -7.90 11.53
C GLY A 113 19.62 -7.65 10.97
N THR A 114 18.82 -6.86 11.67
CA THR A 114 17.41 -6.64 11.34
C THR A 114 17.09 -5.16 11.23
N ARG A 115 16.30 -4.79 10.21
CA ARG A 115 15.77 -3.44 10.03
C ARG A 115 14.27 -3.50 9.79
N TRP A 116 13.53 -2.59 10.44
CA TRP A 116 12.08 -2.48 10.30
C TRP A 116 11.75 -1.21 9.55
N ALA A 117 10.90 -1.31 8.53
CA ALA A 117 10.28 -0.14 7.93
C ALA A 117 9.20 0.45 8.87
N SER A 118 8.80 1.69 8.61
CA SER A 118 7.56 2.23 9.19
C SER A 118 6.38 1.34 8.81
N PRO A 119 5.43 1.11 9.74
CA PRO A 119 4.28 0.27 9.45
C PRO A 119 3.36 0.94 8.41
N ILE A 120 2.73 0.11 7.57
CA ILE A 120 1.64 0.55 6.70
C ILE A 120 0.34 0.40 7.50
N ASP A 121 -0.43 1.47 7.62
CA ASP A 121 -1.75 1.40 8.25
C ASP A 121 -2.72 0.67 7.32
N PHE A 122 -3.36 -0.38 7.83
CA PHE A 122 -4.33 -1.17 7.08
C PHE A 122 -5.48 -1.58 7.99
N CYS A 123 -6.65 -1.01 7.71
CA CYS A 123 -7.86 -1.22 8.49
C CYS A 123 -8.87 -2.09 7.70
N GLY A 124 -8.43 -3.29 7.32
CA GLY A 124 -9.28 -4.32 6.72
C GLY A 124 -9.70 -4.06 5.26
N GLY A 125 -10.56 -4.93 4.75
CA GLY A 125 -10.88 -5.03 3.33
C GLY A 125 -10.44 -6.39 2.79
N ALA A 126 -10.17 -6.48 1.49
CA ALA A 126 -9.59 -7.69 0.92
C ALA A 126 -8.12 -7.82 1.33
N ASP A 127 -7.63 -9.06 1.43
CA ASP A 127 -6.28 -9.34 1.94
C ASP A 127 -5.19 -8.61 1.14
N PRO A 128 -4.17 -8.06 1.82
CA PRO A 128 -3.01 -7.50 1.16
C PRO A 128 -2.30 -8.55 0.30
N ARG A 129 -1.81 -8.12 -0.87
CA ARG A 129 -1.05 -8.98 -1.77
C ARG A 129 0.43 -8.59 -1.73
N VAL A 130 1.29 -9.56 -1.46
CA VAL A 130 2.74 -9.36 -1.41
C VAL A 130 3.38 -10.14 -2.54
N ASN A 131 4.16 -9.46 -3.38
CA ASN A 131 4.93 -10.05 -4.46
C ASN A 131 6.28 -9.35 -4.63
N SER A 132 7.17 -9.93 -5.41
CA SER A 132 8.44 -9.31 -5.80
C SER A 132 8.65 -9.48 -7.29
N ASP A 133 9.26 -8.49 -7.93
CA ASP A 133 9.68 -8.51 -9.33
C ASP A 133 11.20 -8.78 -9.49
N GLY A 134 11.90 -9.06 -8.39
CA GLY A 134 13.35 -9.24 -8.34
C GLY A 134 14.16 -7.94 -8.22
N GLN A 135 13.51 -6.79 -8.18
CA GLN A 135 14.14 -5.49 -7.88
C GLN A 135 13.53 -4.86 -6.63
N ALA A 136 12.23 -5.08 -6.41
CA ALA A 136 11.53 -4.60 -5.26
C ALA A 136 10.54 -5.64 -4.72
N VAL A 137 10.08 -5.38 -3.49
CA VAL A 137 8.92 -6.03 -2.90
C VAL A 137 7.75 -5.08 -3.03
N HIS A 138 6.67 -5.55 -3.63
CA HIS A 138 5.42 -4.83 -3.80
C HIS A 138 4.38 -5.37 -2.83
N ILE A 139 3.73 -4.46 -2.13
CA ILE A 139 2.63 -4.73 -1.20
C ILE A 139 1.44 -3.95 -1.72
N VAL A 140 0.41 -4.65 -2.20
CA VAL A 140 -0.80 -4.02 -2.72
C VAL A 140 -1.91 -4.19 -1.71
N LEU A 141 -2.42 -3.08 -1.19
CA LEU A 141 -3.65 -3.02 -0.42
C LEU A 141 -4.81 -2.86 -1.41
N PRO A 142 -5.68 -3.87 -1.59
CA PRO A 142 -6.79 -3.74 -2.52
C PRO A 142 -7.75 -2.61 -2.12
N ALA A 143 -8.42 -2.02 -3.10
CA ALA A 143 -9.48 -1.04 -2.84
C ALA A 143 -10.57 -1.66 -1.96
N SER A 144 -11.06 -0.88 -0.99
CA SER A 144 -12.08 -1.32 -0.03
C SER A 144 -13.12 -0.23 0.17
N GLY A 145 -14.34 -0.47 -0.32
CA GLY A 145 -15.41 0.54 -0.34
C GLY A 145 -15.00 1.79 -1.10
N GLU A 146 -14.89 2.90 -0.38
CA GLU A 146 -14.48 4.21 -0.91
C GLU A 146 -12.96 4.45 -0.91
N LEU A 147 -12.19 3.59 -0.25
CA LEU A 147 -10.74 3.69 -0.19
C LEU A 147 -10.12 3.12 -1.48
N PRO A 148 -9.25 3.89 -2.17
CA PRO A 148 -8.58 3.39 -3.36
C PRO A 148 -7.59 2.28 -3.00
N ALA A 149 -7.19 1.50 -4.00
CA ALA A 149 -6.08 0.58 -3.83
C ALA A 149 -4.79 1.36 -3.56
N GLU A 150 -3.98 0.88 -2.62
CA GLU A 150 -2.65 1.43 -2.36
C GLU A 150 -1.59 0.46 -2.83
N HIS A 151 -0.51 1.01 -3.38
CA HIS A 151 0.63 0.22 -3.81
C HIS A 151 1.85 0.70 -3.05
N TRP A 152 2.43 -0.16 -2.24
CA TRP A 152 3.63 0.11 -1.46
C TRP A 152 4.79 -0.69 -2.02
N VAL A 153 5.96 -0.08 -2.06
CA VAL A 153 7.17 -0.67 -2.62
C VAL A 153 8.31 -0.52 -1.65
N TYR A 154 8.88 -1.66 -1.29
CA TYR A 154 10.12 -1.75 -0.52
C TYR A 154 11.29 -1.98 -1.47
N ALA A 155 12.19 -1.01 -1.53
CA ALA A 155 13.43 -1.06 -2.31
C ALA A 155 14.49 -0.20 -1.62
N ASP A 156 15.77 -0.55 -1.80
CA ASP A 156 16.90 0.21 -1.26
C ASP A 156 16.82 0.46 0.26
N GLY A 157 16.23 -0.48 1.00
CA GLY A 157 16.05 -0.37 2.44
C GLY A 157 14.92 0.57 2.88
N MET A 158 14.11 1.08 1.96
CA MET A 158 13.03 2.03 2.23
C MET A 158 11.69 1.50 1.71
N LEU A 159 10.67 1.61 2.55
CA LEU A 159 9.28 1.40 2.16
C LEU A 159 8.67 2.72 1.72
N ARG A 160 8.05 2.75 0.55
CA ARG A 160 7.42 3.95 0.00
C ARG A 160 6.10 3.59 -0.68
N GLU A 161 5.10 4.43 -0.51
CA GLU A 161 3.89 4.30 -1.32
C GLU A 161 4.15 4.76 -2.75
N GLN A 162 3.90 3.88 -3.72
CA GLN A 162 3.77 4.21 -5.13
C GLN A 162 2.37 4.75 -5.39
N VAL A 163 2.26 6.07 -5.29
CA VAL A 163 1.06 6.77 -5.74
C VAL A 163 1.26 7.13 -7.20
N ALA A 164 0.28 6.82 -8.06
CA ALA A 164 0.29 7.30 -9.44
C ALA A 164 0.43 8.83 -9.44
N GLU A 165 1.18 9.40 -10.40
CA GLU A 165 1.27 10.87 -10.53
C GLU A 165 -0.07 11.48 -10.98
N THR A 166 -0.85 10.73 -11.76
CA THR A 166 -2.14 11.17 -12.30
C THR A 166 -3.23 10.11 -12.19
N VAL A 167 -4.46 10.57 -12.10
CA VAL A 167 -5.71 9.80 -12.16
C VAL A 167 -6.58 10.31 -13.30
N SER A 168 -7.44 9.46 -13.87
CA SER A 168 -8.42 9.84 -14.90
C SER A 168 -9.83 9.85 -14.30
N ILE A 169 -10.50 11.00 -14.29
CA ILE A 169 -11.85 11.17 -13.77
C ILE A 169 -12.69 11.85 -14.85
N ALA A 170 -13.82 11.23 -15.23
CA ALA A 170 -14.68 11.70 -16.31
C ALA A 170 -13.92 12.01 -17.62
N GLY A 171 -12.87 11.22 -17.93
CA GLY A 171 -12.05 11.41 -19.13
C GLY A 171 -11.01 12.52 -19.04
N VAL A 172 -10.88 13.19 -17.88
CA VAL A 172 -9.89 14.24 -17.63
C VAL A 172 -8.77 13.70 -16.75
N SER A 173 -7.51 13.93 -17.16
CA SER A 173 -6.34 13.59 -16.35
C SER A 173 -6.10 14.67 -15.29
N LYS A 174 -6.00 14.24 -14.03
CA LYS A 174 -5.77 15.08 -12.84
C LYS A 174 -4.58 14.55 -12.06
N TRP A 175 -3.88 15.41 -11.32
CA TRP A 175 -2.80 14.95 -10.44
C TRP A 175 -3.38 14.22 -9.23
N SER A 176 -2.95 12.99 -8.97
CA SER A 176 -3.36 12.25 -7.75
C SER A 176 -2.52 12.63 -6.54
N VAL A 177 -1.35 13.23 -6.75
CA VAL A 177 -0.49 13.77 -5.71
C VAL A 177 0.06 15.12 -6.12
N ALA A 178 -0.06 16.09 -5.23
CA ALA A 178 0.59 17.39 -5.39
C ALA A 178 0.82 18.06 -4.02
N ARG A 179 1.73 19.02 -3.99
CA ARG A 179 1.87 19.96 -2.87
C ARG A 179 0.78 21.01 -2.98
N ILE A 180 0.05 21.24 -1.89
CA ILE A 180 -0.93 22.33 -1.83
C ILE A 180 -0.19 23.62 -1.49
N ILE A 181 -0.16 24.57 -2.41
CA ILE A 181 0.60 25.84 -2.25
C ILE A 181 -0.29 27.02 -1.91
N ALA A 182 -1.58 26.98 -2.26
CA ALA A 182 -2.57 27.97 -1.85
C ALA A 182 -3.97 27.37 -1.77
N LEU A 183 -4.80 27.96 -0.91
CA LEU A 183 -6.23 27.66 -0.74
C LEU A 183 -6.94 29.00 -0.65
N ASN A 184 -7.83 29.29 -1.61
CA ASN A 184 -8.57 30.55 -1.65
C ASN A 184 -10.06 30.28 -1.84
N ALA A 185 -10.89 30.72 -0.90
CA ALA A 185 -12.33 30.63 -1.05
C ALA A 185 -12.80 31.56 -2.17
N GLY A 186 -13.65 31.07 -3.06
CA GLY A 186 -14.31 31.91 -4.05
C GLY A 186 -15.72 31.42 -4.40
N ASP A 187 -16.31 31.98 -5.44
CA ASP A 187 -17.77 31.94 -5.62
C ASP A 187 -18.34 30.53 -5.91
N SER A 188 -17.54 29.64 -6.48
CA SER A 188 -17.98 28.31 -6.93
C SER A 188 -17.31 27.15 -6.19
N GLY A 189 -16.44 27.45 -5.22
CA GLY A 189 -15.70 26.45 -4.45
C GLY A 189 -14.38 27.00 -3.91
N CYS A 190 -13.56 26.10 -3.39
CA CYS A 190 -12.21 26.41 -2.97
C CYS A 190 -11.26 26.34 -4.18
N TYR A 191 -10.59 27.45 -4.52
CA TYR A 191 -9.53 27.46 -5.52
C TYR A 191 -8.24 26.96 -4.89
N VAL A 192 -7.80 25.77 -5.33
CA VAL A 192 -6.63 25.09 -4.81
C VAL A 192 -5.50 25.23 -5.81
N THR A 193 -4.42 25.91 -5.43
CA THR A 193 -3.21 25.93 -6.23
C THR A 193 -2.31 24.77 -5.82
N LEU A 194 -1.95 23.95 -6.80
CA LEU A 194 -1.18 22.72 -6.66
C LEU A 194 0.19 22.86 -7.31
N GLU A 195 1.19 22.19 -6.78
CA GLU A 195 2.51 21.99 -7.39
C GLU A 195 2.85 20.49 -7.42
N ASN A 196 3.18 19.95 -8.60
CA ASN A 196 3.57 18.54 -8.73
C ASN A 196 5.07 18.31 -8.46
N ALA A 197 5.50 17.04 -8.47
CA ALA A 197 6.92 16.68 -8.23
C ALA A 197 7.92 17.27 -9.25
N ARG A 198 7.44 17.75 -10.40
CA ARG A 198 8.25 18.39 -11.44
C ARG A 198 8.25 19.92 -11.33
N GLY A 199 7.70 20.47 -10.25
CA GLY A 199 7.59 21.91 -10.03
C GLY A 199 6.58 22.61 -10.94
N ARG A 200 5.69 21.86 -11.61
CA ARG A 200 4.61 22.47 -12.42
C ARG A 200 3.46 22.81 -11.51
N THR A 201 2.87 23.98 -11.73
CA THR A 201 1.69 24.44 -10.99
C THR A 201 0.41 24.32 -11.80
N ALA A 202 -0.70 24.06 -11.12
CA ALA A 202 -2.04 24.08 -11.67
C ALA A 202 -3.01 24.64 -10.64
N GLU A 203 -4.06 25.32 -11.09
CA GLU A 203 -5.19 25.69 -10.25
C GLU A 203 -6.33 24.72 -10.51
N GLU A 204 -6.93 24.23 -9.43
CA GLU A 204 -8.02 23.26 -9.46
C GLU A 204 -9.15 23.74 -8.55
N LEU A 205 -10.38 23.40 -8.90
CA LEU A 205 -11.53 23.66 -8.06
C LEU A 205 -11.67 22.52 -7.04
N GLY A 206 -11.93 22.87 -5.78
CA GLY A 206 -12.14 21.94 -4.69
C GLY A 206 -13.41 22.26 -3.91
N ASP A 207 -13.80 21.32 -3.06
CA ASP A 207 -14.88 21.53 -2.10
C ASP A 207 -14.56 22.71 -1.17
N PHE A 208 -15.58 23.47 -0.76
CA PHE A 208 -15.42 24.59 0.16
C PHE A 208 -14.73 24.19 1.46
N GLU A 209 -14.96 22.97 1.96
CA GLU A 209 -14.34 22.46 3.18
C GLU A 209 -12.80 22.39 3.12
N LEU A 210 -12.21 22.32 1.92
CA LEU A 210 -10.75 22.33 1.77
C LEU A 210 -10.13 23.66 2.17
N CYS A 211 -10.84 24.77 1.96
CA CYS A 211 -10.33 26.11 2.27
C CYS A 211 -10.18 26.35 3.77
N GLU A 212 -10.88 25.57 4.61
CA GLU A 212 -10.73 25.62 6.06
C GLU A 212 -9.48 24.83 6.54
N GLN A 213 -8.91 23.97 5.70
CA GLN A 213 -7.83 23.04 6.06
C GLN A 213 -6.42 23.63 5.84
N HIS A 214 -6.14 24.78 6.45
CA HIS A 214 -4.86 25.49 6.33
C HIS A 214 -3.62 24.64 6.72
N ALA A 215 -3.79 23.60 7.52
CA ALA A 215 -2.73 22.65 7.89
C ALA A 215 -2.16 21.88 6.68
N LEU A 216 -2.87 21.86 5.54
CA LEU A 216 -2.43 21.26 4.30
C LEU A 216 -1.40 22.11 3.53
N LEU A 217 -1.31 23.42 3.81
CA LEU A 217 -0.44 24.33 3.07
C LEU A 217 1.03 23.91 3.19
N GLY A 218 1.69 23.80 2.04
CA GLY A 218 3.07 23.37 1.90
C GLY A 218 3.27 21.86 2.04
N LYS A 219 2.24 21.05 2.31
CA LYS A 219 2.33 19.58 2.41
C LYS A 219 2.08 18.92 1.06
N GLN A 220 2.76 17.82 0.79
CA GLN A 220 2.31 16.89 -0.24
C GLN A 220 1.05 16.18 0.24
N ALA A 221 0.05 16.08 -0.63
CA ALA A 221 -1.22 15.43 -0.32
C ALA A 221 -1.66 14.52 -1.46
N ARG A 222 -2.33 13.41 -1.10
CA ARG A 222 -3.16 12.62 -2.02
C ARG A 222 -4.46 13.36 -2.25
N LEU A 223 -4.82 13.52 -3.52
CA LEU A 223 -6.03 14.23 -3.95
C LEU A 223 -7.09 13.22 -4.39
N ARG A 224 -8.29 13.33 -3.81
CA ARG A 224 -9.49 12.60 -4.24
C ARG A 224 -10.40 13.55 -4.99
N TYR A 225 -10.88 13.10 -6.14
CA TYR A 225 -11.75 13.88 -7.00
C TYR A 225 -13.15 13.28 -7.05
N THR A 226 -14.13 14.16 -7.27
CA THR A 226 -15.50 13.78 -7.59
C THR A 226 -16.01 14.65 -8.74
N VAL A 227 -17.10 14.21 -9.38
CA VAL A 227 -17.84 15.02 -10.35
C VAL A 227 -18.99 15.67 -9.60
N THR A 228 -19.11 17.00 -9.69
CA THR A 228 -20.22 17.75 -9.11
C THR A 228 -20.83 18.68 -10.15
N GLN A 229 -22.00 19.23 -9.82
CA GLN A 229 -22.67 20.23 -10.62
C GLN A 229 -22.48 21.60 -10.01
N VAL A 230 -21.91 22.53 -10.78
CA VAL A 230 -21.82 23.95 -10.40
C VAL A 230 -22.79 24.78 -11.23
N LEU A 231 -23.13 25.97 -10.73
CA LEU A 231 -23.92 26.93 -11.48
C LEU A 231 -23.20 27.26 -12.80
N SER A 232 -23.88 27.14 -13.94
CA SER A 232 -23.23 27.38 -15.22
C SER A 232 -22.76 28.82 -15.33
N ALA A 233 -21.62 29.07 -16.01
CA ALA A 233 -21.14 30.43 -16.28
C ALA A 233 -22.20 31.29 -17.01
N ARG A 234 -23.11 30.65 -17.74
CA ARG A 234 -24.25 31.29 -18.43
C ARG A 234 -25.24 31.96 -17.47
N CYS A 235 -25.23 31.57 -16.20
CA CYS A 235 -26.11 32.11 -15.18
C CYS A 235 -25.65 33.47 -14.63
N GLN A 236 -24.41 33.91 -14.89
CA GLN A 236 -23.88 35.22 -14.47
C GLN A 236 -24.16 35.55 -12.98
N GLY A 237 -24.04 34.54 -12.10
CA GLY A 237 -24.29 34.70 -10.66
C GLY A 237 -25.77 34.68 -10.23
N ASN A 238 -26.71 34.46 -11.14
CA ASN A 238 -28.12 34.31 -10.79
C ASN A 238 -28.39 32.92 -10.17
N MET A 239 -28.67 32.88 -8.86
CA MET A 239 -28.93 31.64 -8.11
C MET A 239 -30.20 30.91 -8.56
N ASP A 240 -31.17 31.61 -9.16
CA ASP A 240 -32.43 31.03 -9.66
C ASP A 240 -32.27 30.42 -11.07
N CYS A 241 -31.09 30.53 -11.67
CA CYS A 241 -30.82 29.98 -12.97
C CYS A 241 -30.83 28.44 -12.94
N PRO A 242 -31.53 27.75 -13.85
CA PRO A 242 -31.63 26.28 -13.83
C PRO A 242 -30.42 25.57 -14.46
N TYR A 243 -29.52 26.30 -15.13
CA TYR A 243 -28.40 25.69 -15.85
C TYR A 243 -27.28 25.31 -14.87
N ARG A 244 -26.75 24.10 -15.06
CA ARG A 244 -25.64 23.54 -14.28
C ARG A 244 -24.60 22.96 -15.24
N ASP A 245 -23.33 23.14 -14.91
CA ASP A 245 -22.21 22.52 -15.61
C ASP A 245 -21.63 21.42 -14.71
N GLU A 246 -21.29 20.27 -15.30
CA GLU A 246 -20.57 19.21 -14.59
C GLU A 246 -19.07 19.52 -14.57
N VAL A 247 -18.49 19.51 -13.38
CA VAL A 247 -17.08 19.82 -13.16
C VAL A 247 -16.45 18.79 -12.23
N VAL A 248 -15.20 18.44 -12.53
CA VAL A 248 -14.38 17.60 -11.66
C VAL A 248 -13.76 18.50 -10.60
N ILE A 249 -14.01 18.21 -9.32
CA ILE A 249 -13.46 18.97 -8.19
C ILE A 249 -12.65 18.07 -7.26
N ILE A 250 -11.74 18.67 -6.50
CA ILE A 250 -11.06 18.01 -5.37
C ILE A 250 -12.08 17.90 -4.23
N GLU A 251 -12.52 16.68 -3.94
CA GLU A 251 -13.41 16.40 -2.81
C GLU A 251 -12.64 16.37 -1.50
N ARG A 252 -11.43 15.77 -1.51
CA ARG A 252 -10.63 15.58 -0.30
C ARG A 252 -9.14 15.62 -0.61
N ALA A 253 -8.36 16.15 0.33
CA ALA A 253 -6.92 16.09 0.31
C ALA A 253 -6.41 15.49 1.63
N VAL A 254 -5.56 14.47 1.54
CA VAL A 254 -4.97 13.80 2.71
C VAL A 254 -3.46 13.98 2.65
N PRO A 255 -2.80 14.56 3.67
CA PRO A 255 -1.35 14.67 3.70
C PRO A 255 -0.70 13.30 3.50
N LEU A 256 0.27 13.23 2.58
CA LEU A 256 1.16 12.08 2.55
C LEU A 256 2.03 12.15 3.80
N ALA A 257 2.13 11.05 4.55
CA ALA A 257 2.98 10.98 5.71
C ALA A 257 4.40 11.41 5.30
N GLY A 258 4.86 12.53 5.87
CA GLY A 258 6.23 12.97 5.67
C GLY A 258 7.13 11.97 6.37
N HIS A 259 7.88 11.17 5.61
CA HIS A 259 9.06 10.50 6.13
C HIS A 259 10.11 11.58 6.42
N GLY A 260 9.99 12.21 7.59
CA GLY A 260 11.05 12.99 8.23
C GLY A 260 11.91 12.08 9.10
#